data_AF-A0AAX3J5E1-F1
#
_entry.id   AF-A0AAX3J5E1-F1
#
_cell.length_a   1.000
_cell.length_b   1.000
_cell.length_c   1.000
_cell.angle_alpha   90.00
_cell.angle_beta   90.00
_cell.angle_gamma   90.00
#
_symmetry.space_group_name_H-M   'P 1'
#
loop_
_entity.id
_entity.type
_entity.pdbx_description
1 polymer ?
#
loop_
_entity_poly.entity_id
_entity_poly.type
_entity_poly.pdbx_seq_one_letter_code
_entity_poly.pdbx_strand_id
1 'polypeptide(L)' 'MNFPDPIDEAAEREQQLIEVALDNRPKPSMQFTGTCQNGDCGEKVDKGFFCCSECREDYERIERAKQHRKVA' A
#
# COMPACT_ATOMS: atom_id res chain seq x y z
N MET A 1 12.73 -31.69 -2.97
CA MET A 1 13.36 -31.10 -1.77
C MET A 1 13.25 -32.14 -0.68
N ASN A 2 14.34 -32.48 0.00
CA ASN A 2 14.33 -33.44 1.11
C ASN A 2 14.55 -32.64 2.39
N PHE A 3 13.48 -32.41 3.14
CA PHE A 3 13.53 -31.70 4.41
C PHE A 3 13.93 -32.67 5.53
N PRO A 4 14.85 -32.29 6.43
CA PRO A 4 15.28 -33.18 7.51
C PRO A 4 14.12 -33.61 8.41
N ASP A 5 13.14 -32.72 8.65
CA ASP A 5 11.91 -33.03 9.37
C ASP A 5 10.70 -32.16 8.90
N PRO A 6 9.47 -32.44 9.38
CA PRO A 6 8.29 -31.65 9.03
C PRO A 6 8.33 -30.18 9.49
N ILE A 7 9.11 -29.86 10.53
CA ILE A 7 9.30 -28.48 11.00
C ILE A 7 10.15 -27.70 9.99
N ASP A 8 11.23 -28.30 9.47
CA ASP A 8 12.04 -27.69 8.43
C ASP A 8 11.23 -27.41 7.15
N GLU A 9 10.35 -28.35 6.74
CA GLU A 9 9.44 -28.12 5.60
C GLU A 9 8.49 -26.93 5.87
N ALA A 10 7.90 -26.88 7.07
CA ALA A 10 6.97 -25.81 7.44
C ALA A 10 7.67 -24.44 7.48
N ALA A 11 8.90 -24.38 7.99
CA ALA A 11 9.71 -23.17 8.04
C ALA A 11 10.06 -22.66 6.64
N GLU A 12 10.51 -23.55 5.74
CA GLU A 12 10.78 -23.18 4.34
C GLU A 12 9.52 -22.70 3.63
N ARG A 13 8.37 -23.34 3.87
CA ARG A 13 7.09 -22.90 3.30
C ARG A 13 6.65 -21.54 3.83
N GLU A 14 6.85 -21.26 5.11
CA GLU A 14 6.57 -19.94 5.68
C GLU A 14 7.46 -18.86 5.04
N GLN A 15 8.77 -19.12 4.93
CA GLN A 15 9.70 -18.18 4.30
C GLN A 15 9.30 -17.89 2.85
N GLN A 16 8.99 -18.93 2.07
CA GLN A 16 8.51 -18.78 0.70
C GLN A 16 7.23 -17.91 0.62
N LEU A 17 6.28 -18.10 1.54
CA LEU A 17 5.06 -17.28 1.58
C LEU A 17 5.36 -15.81 1.92
N ILE A 18 6.30 -15.56 2.83
CA ILE A 18 6.74 -14.20 3.19
C ILE A 18 7.41 -13.54 1.99
N GLU A 19 8.34 -14.22 1.32
CA GLU A 19 9.04 -13.70 0.14
C GLU A 19 8.06 -13.33 -0.97
N VAL A 20 7.11 -14.23 -1.28
CA VAL A 20 6.06 -13.97 -2.27
C VAL A 20 5.20 -12.78 -1.86
N ALA A 21 4.85 -12.63 -0.58
CA ALA A 21 4.06 -11.51 -0.10
C ALA A 21 4.82 -10.18 -0.19
N LEU A 22 6.14 -10.19 0.08
CA LEU A 22 7.00 -9.01 -0.04
C LEU A 22 7.15 -8.58 -1.51
N ASP A 23 7.37 -9.53 -2.41
CA ASP A 23 7.51 -9.27 -3.85
C ASP A 23 6.23 -8.73 -4.48
N ASN A 24 5.06 -9.25 -4.06
CA ASN A 24 3.76 -8.82 -4.56
C ASN A 24 3.18 -7.61 -3.79
N ARG A 25 3.88 -7.07 -2.79
CA ARG A 25 3.40 -5.92 -2.04
C ARG A 25 3.26 -4.72 -2.99
N PRO A 26 2.08 -4.09 -3.09
CA PRO A 26 1.89 -2.92 -3.94
C PRO A 26 2.78 -1.78 -3.44
N LYS A 27 3.73 -1.36 -4.29
CA LYS A 27 4.59 -0.22 -4.00
C LYS A 27 3.75 1.07 -4.11
N PRO A 28 3.90 2.02 -3.17
CA PRO A 28 3.22 3.31 -3.29
C PRO A 28 3.69 4.00 -4.57
N SER A 29 2.77 4.25 -5.49
CA SER A 29 3.03 4.88 -6.79
C SER A 29 2.84 6.40 -6.76
N MET A 30 2.51 6.97 -5.60
CA MET A 30 2.26 8.40 -5.46
C MET A 30 3.50 9.21 -5.81
N GLN A 31 3.37 10.09 -6.79
CA GLN A 31 4.40 11.06 -7.16
C GLN A 31 4.16 12.37 -6.43
N PHE A 32 5.26 13.02 -6.00
CA PHE A 32 5.18 14.32 -5.36
C PHE A 32 5.01 15.39 -6.44
N THR A 33 3.89 16.10 -6.38
CA THR A 33 3.51 17.10 -7.40
C THR A 33 3.72 18.55 -6.91
N GLY A 34 4.10 18.76 -5.65
CA GLY A 34 4.17 20.10 -5.03
C GLY A 34 2.81 20.70 -4.68
N THR A 35 1.72 19.96 -4.90
CA THR A 35 0.34 20.33 -4.59
C THR A 35 -0.32 19.19 -3.81
N CYS A 36 -1.26 19.52 -2.94
CA CYS A 36 -2.04 18.55 -2.19
C CYS A 36 -2.71 17.53 -3.14
N GLN A 37 -2.55 16.24 -2.86
CA GLN A 37 -3.15 15.17 -3.65
C GLN A 37 -4.67 15.04 -3.46
N ASN A 38 -5.23 15.70 -2.44
CA ASN A 38 -6.68 15.81 -2.34
C ASN A 38 -7.17 16.73 -3.46
N GLY A 39 -7.85 16.16 -4.46
CA GLY A 39 -8.21 16.82 -5.72
C GLY A 39 -9.07 18.08 -5.54
N ASP A 40 -9.79 18.18 -4.43
CA ASP A 40 -10.65 19.32 -4.10
C ASP A 40 -9.94 20.45 -3.33
N CYS A 41 -8.72 20.20 -2.83
CA CYS A 41 -7.97 21.16 -1.99
C CYS A 41 -7.11 22.11 -2.83
N GLY A 42 -6.24 21.58 -3.70
CA GLY A 42 -5.39 22.40 -4.59
C GLY A 42 -4.32 23.27 -3.91
N GLU A 43 -4.11 23.15 -2.59
CA GLU A 43 -3.08 23.89 -1.86
C GLU A 43 -1.67 23.43 -2.21
N LYS A 44 -0.69 24.34 -2.16
CA LYS A 44 0.72 24.01 -2.36
C LYS A 44 1.27 23.29 -1.13
N VAL A 45 2.09 22.27 -1.37
CA VAL A 45 2.70 21.45 -0.32
C VAL A 45 4.20 21.42 -0.53
N ASP A 46 4.96 21.93 0.44
CA ASP A 46 6.43 21.95 0.38
C ASP A 46 7.04 20.58 0.70
N LYS A 47 6.35 19.73 1.47
CA LYS A 47 6.80 18.40 1.90
C LYS A 47 5.63 17.43 2.07
N GLY A 48 5.79 16.20 1.58
CA GLY A 48 4.75 15.17 1.65
C GLY A 48 3.68 15.32 0.57
N PHE A 49 2.60 14.55 0.64
CA PHE A 49 1.59 14.52 -0.43
C PHE A 49 0.31 15.31 -0.11
N PHE A 50 0.15 15.77 1.14
CA PHE A 50 -1.07 16.41 1.62
C PHE A 50 -0.72 17.64 2.47
N CYS A 51 -1.56 18.68 2.43
CA CYS A 51 -1.38 19.89 3.22
C CYS A 51 -1.72 19.69 4.71
N CYS A 52 -2.64 18.80 5.02
CA CYS A 52 -3.10 18.51 6.38
C CYS A 52 -3.54 17.04 6.54
N SER A 53 -3.80 16.63 7.78
CA SER A 53 -4.29 15.28 8.09
C SER A 53 -5.66 14.99 7.49
N GLU A 54 -6.57 15.99 7.49
CA GLU A 54 -7.93 15.82 6.96
C GLU A 54 -7.91 15.51 5.46
N CYS A 55 -7.07 16.22 4.68
CA CYS A 55 -6.91 15.94 3.25
C CYS A 55 -6.36 14.54 2.96
N ARG A 56 -5.49 14.02 3.83
CA ARG A 56 -5.02 12.64 3.72
C ARG A 56 -6.15 11.66 3.97
N GLU A 57 -6.89 11.85 5.06
CA GLU A 57 -7.99 10.95 5.44
C GLU A 57 -9.10 10.90 4.38
N ASP A 58 -9.45 12.03 3.78
CA ASP A 58 -10.46 12.08 2.72
C ASP A 58 -10.00 11.35 1.46
N TYR A 59 -8.74 11.55 1.06
CA TYR A 59 -8.14 10.79 -0.03
C TYR A 59 -8.16 9.27 0.26
N GLU A 60 -7.77 8.85 1.47
CA GLU A 60 -7.78 7.44 1.89
C GLU A 60 -9.19 6.84 1.86
N ARG A 61 -10.21 7.58 2.31
CA ARG A 61 -11.61 7.16 2.24
C ARG A 61 -12.09 6.96 0.80
N ILE A 62 -11.76 7.90 -0.09
CA ILE A 62 -12.12 7.83 -1.51
C ILE A 62 -11.44 6.64 -2.18
N GLU A 63 -10.13 6.46 -1.97
CA GLU A 63 -9.38 5.34 -2.55
C GLU A 63 -9.92 3.99 -2.05
N ARG A 64 -10.21 3.88 -0.75
CA ARG A 64 -10.83 2.68 -0.19
C ARG A 64 -12.20 2.41 -0.79
N ALA A 65 -13.04 3.44 -0.95
CA ALA A 65 -14.33 3.31 -1.61
C ALA A 65 -14.18 2.85 -3.07
N LYS A 66 -13.20 3.36 -3.83
CA LYS A 66 -12.91 2.90 -5.19
C LYS A 66 -12.51 1.43 -5.23
N GLN A 67 -11.69 0.97 -4.28
CA GLN A 67 -11.30 -0.45 -4.19
C GLN A 67 -12.53 -1.35 -3.97
N HIS A 68 -13.45 -0.97 -3.09
CA HIS A 68 -14.66 -1.74 -2.83
C HIS A 68 -15.70 -1.67 -3.97
N ARG A 69 -15.77 -0.54 -4.70
CA ARG A 69 -16.70 -0.37 -5.83
C ARG A 69 -16.29 -1.16 -7.09
N LYS A 70 -15.02 -1.56 -7.21
CA LYS A 70 -14.54 -2.41 -8.33
C LYS A 70 -14.93 -3.88 -8.21
N VAL A 71 -15.56 -4.28 -7.10
CA VAL A 71 -15.93 -5.67 -6.78
C VAL A 71 -17.41 -5.97 -7.11
N ALA A 72 -18.05 -5.15 -7.96
CA ALA A 72 -19.46 -5.30 -8.38
C ALA A 72 -19.57 -5.59 -9.88
#